data_AF-A0A4R4RQC0-F1
#
_entry.id   AF-A0A4R4RQC0-F1
#
_cell.length_a   1.000
_cell.length_b   1.000
_cell.length_c   1.000
_cell.angle_alpha   90.00
_cell.angle_beta   90.00
_cell.angle_gamma   90.00
#
_symmetry.space_group_name_H-M   'P 1'
#
loop_
_entity.id
_entity.type
_entity.pdbx_description
1 polymer ?
#
loop_
_entity_poly.entity_id
_entity_poly.type
_entity_poly.pdbx_seq_one_letter_code
_entity_poly.pdbx_strand_id
1 'polypeptide(L)' 'MPDACWAQARLVVEVDSRSFHGFGDAPRRTEERRARYASLGWRVLPVSPARLRGEPHAVLREIEAAYLAGPA' A
#
# COMPACT_ATOMS: atom_id res chain seq x y z
N MET A 1 3.45 6.08 9.46
CA MET A 1 4.10 4.77 9.64
C MET A 1 3.33 3.78 8.79
N PRO A 2 3.98 2.94 7.97
CA PRO A 2 3.28 1.92 7.19
C PRO A 2 2.76 0.79 8.07
N ASP A 3 1.67 0.13 7.65
CA ASP A 3 1.07 -0.99 8.38
C ASP A 3 1.94 -2.25 8.27
N ALA A 4 2.57 -2.46 7.11
CA ALA A 4 3.61 -3.48 6.94
C ALA A 4 4.73 -3.00 6.01
N CYS A 5 5.95 -3.47 6.27
CA CYS A 5 7.15 -3.06 5.55
C CYS A 5 8.13 -4.24 5.43
N TRP A 6 8.54 -4.54 4.20
CA TRP A 6 9.57 -5.53 3.88
C TRP A 6 10.72 -4.83 3.16
N ALA A 7 11.78 -4.50 3.90
CA ALA A 7 12.93 -3.76 3.38
C ALA A 7 13.67 -4.53 2.26
N GLN A 8 13.73 -5.86 2.35
CA GLN A 8 14.40 -6.75 1.41
C GLN A 8 13.76 -6.67 0.01
N ALA A 9 12.44 -6.55 -0.05
CA ALA A 9 11.69 -6.42 -1.30
C ALA A 9 11.40 -4.96 -1.68
N ARG A 10 11.84 -3.98 -0.86
CA ARG A 10 11.44 -2.57 -0.92
C ARG A 10 9.92 -2.40 -1.07
N LEU A 11 9.17 -3.18 -0.30
CA LEU A 11 7.70 -3.21 -0.32
C LEU A 11 7.13 -2.61 0.95
N VAL A 12 6.17 -1.71 0.79
CA VAL A 12 5.33 -1.17 1.84
C VAL A 12 3.88 -1.51 1.53
N VAL A 13 3.14 -1.99 2.53
CA VAL A 13 1.68 -2.15 2.45
C VAL A 13 1.04 -1.15 3.41
N GLU A 14 0.05 -0.41 2.91
CA GLU A 14 -0.71 0.55 3.70
C GLU A 14 -2.20 0.21 3.64
N VAL A 15 -2.82 0.00 4.79
CA VAL A 15 -4.27 -0.18 4.90
C VAL A 15 -4.91 1.20 4.90
N ASP A 16 -5.43 1.62 3.75
CA ASP A 16 -6.04 2.94 3.61
C ASP A 16 -7.51 2.90 4.05
N SER A 17 -7.74 3.14 5.34
CA SER A 17 -9.08 3.28 5.90
C SER A 17 -9.84 4.51 5.38
N ARG A 18 -9.15 5.43 4.70
CA ARG A 18 -9.72 6.69 4.22
C ARG A 18 -10.45 6.56 2.89
N SER A 19 -10.32 5.44 2.17
CA SER A 19 -11.18 5.16 1.00
C SER A 19 -12.67 5.00 1.38
N PHE A 20 -13.00 4.92 2.68
CA PHE A 20 -14.37 4.76 3.18
C PHE A 20 -14.97 6.01 3.84
N HIS A 21 -14.17 7.06 4.05
CA HIS A 21 -14.66 8.35 4.54
C HIS A 21 -14.24 9.44 3.55
N GLY A 22 -15.20 9.93 2.77
CA GLY A 22 -15.03 11.15 2.01
C GLY A 22 -14.56 12.30 2.90
N PHE A 23 -14.00 13.32 2.24
CA PHE A 23 -13.60 14.66 2.72
C PHE A 23 -12.10 14.90 2.99
N GLY A 24 -11.51 15.79 2.17
CA GLY A 24 -10.39 16.67 2.53
C GLY A 24 -9.08 16.49 1.75
N ASP A 25 -8.10 17.34 2.06
CA ASP A 25 -6.71 17.48 1.54
C ASP A 25 -5.82 16.21 1.67
N ALA A 26 -6.44 15.08 2.02
CA ALA A 26 -5.84 13.77 2.26
C ALA A 26 -5.33 13.01 1.01
N PRO A 27 -5.88 13.21 -0.21
CA PRO A 27 -5.32 12.64 -1.45
C PRO A 27 -3.89 13.11 -1.66
N ARG A 28 -3.64 14.42 -1.57
CA ARG A 28 -2.34 15.03 -1.82
C ARG A 28 -1.25 14.49 -0.89
N ARG A 29 -1.52 14.36 0.42
CA ARG A 29 -0.55 13.78 1.37
C ARG A 29 -0.27 12.29 1.12
N THR A 30 -1.22 11.57 0.53
CA THR A 30 -1.06 10.14 0.19
C THR A 30 -0.27 10.00 -1.10
N GLU A 31 -0.55 10.86 -2.08
CA GLU A 31 0.21 10.97 -3.32
C GLU A 31 1.65 11.40 -3.09
N GLU A 32 1.90 12.43 -2.29
CA GLU A 32 3.25 12.88 -1.90
C GLU A 32 4.05 11.77 -1.24
N ARG A 33 3.41 10.99 -0.34
CA ARG A 33 4.06 9.86 0.32
C ARG A 33 4.39 8.74 -0.68
N ARG A 34 3.47 8.41 -1.58
CA ARG A 34 3.71 7.40 -2.63
C ARG A 34 4.78 7.86 -3.61
N ALA A 35 4.79 9.12 -4.01
CA ALA A 35 5.80 9.72 -4.87
C ALA A 35 7.19 9.66 -4.22
N ARG A 36 7.27 9.94 -2.90
CA ARG A 36 8.52 9.82 -2.15
C ARG A 36 9.02 8.38 -2.05
N TYR A 37 8.13 7.41 -1.84
CA TYR A 37 8.52 6.00 -1.84
C TYR A 37 9.00 5.56 -3.23
N ALA A 38 8.27 5.95 -4.28
CA ALA A 38 8.63 5.65 -5.66
C ALA A 38 10.01 6.23 -6.04
N SER A 39 10.32 7.47 -5.63
CA SER A 39 11.63 8.07 -5.91
C SER A 39 12.80 7.38 -5.18
N LEU A 40 12.50 6.64 -4.12
CA LEU A 40 13.47 5.82 -3.38
C LEU A 40 13.51 4.36 -3.89
N GLY A 41 12.76 4.03 -4.95
CA GLY A 41 12.66 2.68 -5.50
C GLY A 41 11.82 1.73 -4.63
N TRP A 42 10.92 2.27 -3.81
CA TRP A 42 10.00 1.49 -2.99
C TRP A 42 8.65 1.33 -3.69
N ARG A 43 8.12 0.11 -3.65
CA ARG A 43 6.76 -0.22 -4.05
C ARG A 43 5.83 0.00 -2.86
N VAL A 44 4.72 0.68 -3.09
CA VAL A 44 3.66 0.88 -2.09
C VAL A 44 2.38 0.22 -2.58
N LEU A 45 1.86 -0.74 -1.83
CA LEU A 45 0.62 -1.45 -2.10
C LEU A 45 -0.48 -0.96 -1.13
N PRO A 46 -1.43 -0.13 -1.60
CA PRO A 46 -2.56 0.26 -0.78
C PRO A 46 -3.62 -0.84 -0.73
N VAL A 47 -4.14 -1.13 0.46
CA VAL A 47 -5.20 -2.11 0.70
C VAL A 47 -6.36 -1.43 1.40
N SER A 48 -7.60 -1.60 0.91
CA SER A 48 -8.77 -1.06 1.62
C SER A 48 -9.24 -2.04 2.72
N PRO A 49 -9.73 -1.55 3.87
CA PRO A 49 -10.28 -2.43 4.90
C PRO A 49 -11.47 -3.28 4.42
N ALA A 50 -12.23 -2.78 3.45
CA ALA A 50 -13.35 -3.51 2.85
C ALA A 50 -12.84 -4.73 2.07
N ARG A 51 -11.78 -4.58 1.25
CA ARG A 51 -11.16 -5.71 0.54
C ARG A 51 -10.47 -6.68 1.48
N LEU A 52 -9.79 -6.19 2.51
CA LEU A 52 -9.17 -7.07 3.50
C LEU A 52 -10.21 -7.98 4.18
N ARG A 53 -11.43 -7.46 4.43
CA ARG A 53 -12.53 -8.24 5.02
C ARG A 53 -13.31 -9.09 4.01
N GLY A 54 -13.57 -8.58 2.81
CA GLY A 54 -14.37 -9.27 1.80
C GLY A 54 -13.60 -10.27 0.94
N GLU A 55 -12.30 -10.04 0.74
CA GLU A 55 -11.44 -10.81 -0.16
C GLU A 55 -10.03 -11.06 0.41
N PRO A 56 -9.89 -11.55 1.66
CA PRO A 56 -8.59 -11.65 2.33
C PRO A 56 -7.55 -12.46 1.54
N HIS A 57 -7.96 -13.56 0.89
CA HIS A 57 -7.06 -14.38 0.08
C HIS A 57 -6.60 -13.67 -1.21
N ALA A 58 -7.44 -12.85 -1.83
CA ALA A 58 -7.04 -12.09 -3.00
C ALA A 58 -6.02 -11.02 -2.63
N VAL A 59 -6.24 -10.32 -1.51
CA VAL A 59 -5.29 -9.36 -0.95
C VAL A 59 -3.96 -10.03 -0.61
N LEU A 60 -3.99 -11.22 0.01
CA LEU A 60 -2.76 -11.96 0.31
C LEU A 60 -1.96 -12.28 -0.95
N ARG A 61 -2.62 -12.80 -2.00
CA ARG A 61 -1.95 -13.09 -3.29
C ARG A 61 -1.35 -11.84 -3.93
N GLU A 62 -2.00 -10.69 -3.79
CA GLU A 62 -1.50 -9.41 -4.29
C GLU A 62 -0.23 -8.96 -3.53
N ILE A 63 -0.21 -9.13 -2.20
CA ILE A 63 0.97 -8.87 -1.37
C ILE A 63 2.11 -9.83 -1.74
N GLU A 64 1.83 -11.12 -1.90
CA GLU A 64 2.82 -12.14 -2.29
C GLU A 64 3.42 -11.83 -3.67
N ALA A 65 2.59 -11.50 -4.65
CA ALA A 65 3.04 -11.12 -5.98
C ALA A 65 3.93 -9.86 -5.94
N ALA A 66 3.53 -8.86 -5.15
CA ALA A 66 4.29 -7.62 -4.99
C ALA A 66 5.65 -7.87 -4.29
N TYR A 67 5.70 -8.81 -3.35
CA TYR A 67 6.93 -9.22 -2.67
C TYR A 67 7.88 -9.96 -3.61
N LEU A 68 7.36 -10.94 -4.37
CA LEU A 68 8.14 -11.75 -5.30
C LEU A 68 8.67 -10.95 -6.49
N ALA A 69 7.94 -9.93 -6.94
CA ALA A 69 8.40 -9.05 -8.01
C ALA A 69 9.60 -8.18 -7.61
N GLY A 70 9.92 -8.05 -6.31
CA GLY A 70 11.07 -7.30 -5.83
C GLY A 70 10.98 -5.79 -6.11
N PRO A 71 12.09 -5.05 -5.94
CA PRO A 71 12.15 -3.61 -6.19
C PRO A 71 11.67 -3.23 -7.59
N ALA A 72 11.05 -2.05 -7.71
CA ALA A 72 10.66 -1.45 -8.99
C ALA A 72 11.85 -0.84 -9.74
#